data_AF-A0A920K9N0-F1
#
_entry.id   AF-A0A920K9N0-F1
#
_cell.length_a   1.000
_cell.length_b   1.000
_cell.length_c   1.000
_cell.angle_alpha   90.00
_cell.angle_beta   90.00
_cell.angle_gamma   90.00
#
_symmetry.space_group_name_H-M   'P 1'
#
loop_
_entity.id
_entity.type
_entity.pdbx_description
1 polymer ?
#
loop_
_entity_poly.entity_id
_entity_poly.type
_entity_poly.pdbx_seq_one_letter_code
_entity_poly.pdbx_strand_id
1 'polypeptide(L)'
;MFQMTFAIITPALIVGAFPERIKFSAVLLFSMLWLVVVYAPACHWVWGGGWLSDLGVMDFAGGIVVHVTAGVSALVWESFWETKRGFPLRYTPPHNPGMTVAGA
;
A
#
# COMPACT_ATOMS: atom_id res chain seq x y z
N MET A 1 -3.15 -19.19 -5.86
CA MET A 1 -2.06 -19.03 -4.87
C MET A 1 -1.19 -17.82 -5.18
N PHE A 2 -0.54 -17.73 -6.35
CA PHE A 2 0.32 -16.59 -6.72
C PHE A 2 -0.36 -15.20 -6.58
N GLN A 3 -1.56 -15.00 -7.15
CA GLN A 3 -2.26 -13.71 -7.03
C GLN A 3 -2.67 -13.34 -5.59
N MET A 4 -2.77 -14.34 -4.68
CA MET A 4 -3.11 -14.08 -3.28
C MET A 4 -1.94 -13.47 -2.50
N THR A 5 -0.69 -13.75 -2.87
CA THR A 5 0.46 -13.13 -2.20
C THR A 5 0.54 -11.64 -2.49
N PHE A 6 0.21 -11.22 -3.72
CA PHE A 6 0.07 -9.80 -4.08
C PHE A 6 -1.07 -9.13 -3.34
N ALA A 7 -2.21 -9.81 -3.21
CA ALA A 7 -3.34 -9.28 -2.46
C ALA A 7 -3.02 -9.05 -0.97
N ILE A 8 -2.11 -9.86 -0.39
CA ILE A 8 -1.67 -9.73 1.00
C ILE A 8 -0.60 -8.63 1.16
N ILE A 9 0.40 -8.57 0.28
CA ILE A 9 1.52 -7.64 0.43
C ILE A 9 1.11 -6.19 0.19
N THR A 10 0.16 -5.94 -0.72
CA THR A 10 -0.23 -4.58 -1.11
C THR A 10 -0.78 -3.74 0.06
N PRO A 11 -1.77 -4.18 0.84
CA PRO A 11 -2.20 -3.44 2.02
C PRO A 11 -1.13 -3.37 3.11
N ALA A 12 -0.24 -4.37 3.20
CA ALA A 12 0.88 -4.33 4.16
C ALA A 12 1.88 -3.20 3.84
N LEU A 13 2.08 -2.85 2.56
CA LEU A 13 2.89 -1.69 2.16
C LEU A 13 2.26 -0.37 2.63
N ILE A 14 0.92 -0.27 2.61
CA ILE A 14 0.19 0.92 3.07
C ILE A 14 0.34 1.10 4.59
N VAL A 15 0.50 0.01 5.35
CA VAL A 15 0.68 0.08 6.81
C VAL A 15 1.91 0.90 7.21
N GLY A 16 2.94 0.97 6.37
CA GLY A 16 4.08 1.85 6.57
C GLY A 16 3.70 3.34 6.67
N ALA A 17 2.56 3.75 6.11
CA ALA A 17 2.02 5.11 6.20
C ALA A 17 1.25 5.39 7.51
N PHE A 18 1.03 4.38 8.35
CA PHE A 18 0.28 4.49 9.61
C PHE A 18 1.12 4.54 10.89
N PRO A 19 2.37 5.06 10.92
CA PRO A 19 3.25 4.76 12.04
C PRO A 19 2.69 5.30 13.37
N GLU A 20 2.45 4.36 14.29
CA GLU A 20 2.23 4.58 15.73
C GLU A 20 0.97 5.37 16.10
N ARG A 21 -0.01 5.53 15.19
CA ARG A 21 -1.13 6.48 15.37
C ARG A 21 -2.53 5.89 15.24
N ILE A 22 -2.67 4.61 14.88
CA ILE A 22 -3.99 4.00 14.68
C ILE A 22 -4.18 2.71 15.44
N LYS A 23 -5.45 2.42 15.74
CA LYS A 23 -5.87 1.15 16.33
C LYS A 23 -5.67 0.02 15.33
N PHE A 24 -5.18 -1.12 15.80
CA PHE A 24 -5.02 -2.31 14.96
C PHE A 24 -6.34 -2.74 14.29
N SER A 25 -7.47 -2.62 14.98
CA SER A 25 -8.79 -2.89 14.40
C SER A 25 -9.12 -2.00 13.20
N ALA A 26 -8.68 -0.74 13.19
CA ALA A 26 -8.85 0.17 12.07
C ALA A 26 -8.00 -0.26 10.87
N VAL A 27 -6.77 -0.74 11.11
CA VAL A 27 -5.89 -1.31 10.07
C VAL A 27 -6.58 -2.49 9.38
N LEU A 28 -7.10 -3.43 10.18
CA LEU A 28 -7.75 -4.63 9.64
C LEU A 28 -8.98 -4.29 8.79
N LEU A 29 -9.83 -3.38 9.29
CA LEU A 29 -11.02 -2.94 8.58
C LEU A 29 -10.66 -2.21 7.29
N PHE A 30 -9.69 -1.30 7.35
CA PHE A 30 -9.18 -0.59 6.17
C PHE A 30 -8.66 -1.58 5.13
N SER A 31 -7.77 -2.50 5.51
CA SER A 31 -7.19 -3.48 4.60
C SER A 31 -8.24 -4.37 3.95
N MET A 32 -9.26 -4.81 4.71
CA MET A 32 -10.35 -5.62 4.17
C MET A 32 -11.18 -4.85 3.13
N LEU A 33 -11.59 -3.62 3.44
CA LEU A 33 -12.36 -2.78 2.53
C LEU A 33 -11.54 -2.39 1.29
N TRP A 34 -10.28 -2.02 1.49
CA TRP A 34 -9.37 -1.63 0.43
C TRP A 34 -9.12 -2.77 -0.56
N LEU A 35 -9.00 -4.01 -0.07
CA LEU A 35 -8.82 -5.18 -0.92
C LEU A 35 -10.02 -5.40 -1.85
N VAL A 36 -11.24 -5.16 -1.36
CA VAL A 36 -12.47 -5.32 -2.14
C VAL A 36 -12.71 -4.15 -3.10
N VAL A 37 -12.49 -2.91 -2.64
CA VAL A 37 -12.90 -1.70 -3.38
C VAL A 37 -11.80 -1.18 -4.30
N VAL A 38 -10.52 -1.42 -3.99
CA VAL A 38 -9.38 -0.90 -4.76
C VAL A 38 -8.62 -2.02 -5.43
N TYR A 39 -8.12 -2.99 -4.66
CA TYR A 39 -7.25 -4.04 -5.20
C TYR A 39 -7.97 -4.93 -6.21
N ALA A 40 -9.14 -5.47 -5.86
CA ALA A 40 -9.86 -6.39 -6.73
C ALA A 40 -10.27 -5.74 -8.07
N PRO A 41 -10.82 -4.50 -8.11
CA PRO A 41 -11.08 -3.80 -9.37
C PRO A 41 -9.81 -3.51 -10.17
N ALA A 42 -8.73 -3.00 -9.54
CA ALA A 42 -7.48 -2.72 -10.23
C ALA A 42 -6.86 -3.99 -10.85
N CYS A 43 -6.87 -5.09 -10.10
CA CYS A 43 -6.43 -6.39 -10.57
C CYS A 43 -7.27 -6.86 -11.77
N HIS A 44 -8.60 -6.72 -11.71
CA HIS A 44 -9.46 -7.09 -12.82
C HIS A 44 -9.20 -6.22 -14.07
N TRP A 45 -9.04 -4.90 -13.91
CA TRP A 45 -8.79 -3.99 -15.02
C TRP A 45 -7.51 -4.33 -15.78
N VAL A 46 -6.44 -4.68 -15.07
CA VAL A 46 -5.10 -4.86 -15.67
C VAL A 46 -4.77 -6.32 -15.99
N TRP A 47 -5.10 -7.26 -15.08
CA TRP A 47 -4.73 -8.68 -15.19
C TRP A 47 -5.90 -9.63 -15.42
N GLY A 48 -7.12 -9.18 -15.14
CA GLY A 48 -8.33 -10.01 -15.23
C GLY A 48 -9.09 -9.89 -16.54
N GLY A 49 -8.47 -9.35 -17.60
CA GLY A 49 -9.14 -9.10 -18.89
C GLY A 49 -10.15 -7.96 -18.85
N GLY A 50 -9.94 -6.97 -17.99
CA GLY A 50 -10.73 -5.74 -17.99
C GLY A 50 -10.20 -4.70 -18.98
N TRP A 51 -10.81 -3.52 -18.93
CA TRP A 51 -10.62 -2.48 -19.95
C TRP A 51 -9.17 -1.98 -20.14
N LEU A 52 -8.33 -1.96 -19.09
CA LEU A 52 -6.92 -1.56 -19.23
C LEU A 52 -6.11 -2.63 -19.98
N SER A 53 -6.43 -3.90 -19.75
CA SER A 53 -5.87 -5.01 -20.51
C SER A 53 -6.24 -4.90 -22.00
N ASP A 54 -7.50 -4.56 -22.31
CA ASP A 54 -7.98 -4.37 -23.69
C ASP A 54 -7.29 -3.20 -24.41
N LEU A 55 -6.88 -2.17 -23.67
CA LEU A 55 -6.10 -1.05 -24.18
C LEU A 55 -4.60 -1.37 -24.37
N GLY A 56 -4.17 -2.60 -24.06
CA GLY A 56 -2.78 -3.04 -24.21
C GLY A 56 -1.86 -2.61 -23.07
N VAL A 57 -2.40 -2.25 -21.90
CA VAL A 57 -1.57 -1.94 -20.72
C VAL A 57 -0.82 -3.19 -20.27
N MET A 58 0.50 -3.07 -20.16
CA MET A 58 1.38 -4.13 -19.69
C MET A 58 1.86 -3.83 -18.28
N ASP A 59 1.38 -4.60 -17.32
CA ASP A 59 1.88 -4.61 -15.94
C ASP A 59 2.32 -6.04 -15.59
N PHE A 60 3.62 -6.30 -15.60
CA PHE A 60 4.14 -7.65 -15.43
C PHE A 60 4.11 -8.16 -13.98
N ALA A 61 4.31 -7.28 -13.00
CA ALA A 61 4.56 -7.65 -11.60
C ALA A 61 3.86 -6.78 -10.57
N GLY A 62 3.01 -5.84 -11.00
CA GLY A 62 2.18 -5.03 -10.10
C GLY A 62 2.67 -3.59 -9.99
N GLY A 63 3.37 -3.07 -10.98
CA GLY A 63 3.75 -1.67 -11.02
C GLY A 63 2.53 -0.76 -10.81
N ILE A 64 1.42 -1.07 -11.49
CA ILE A 64 0.15 -0.36 -11.33
C ILE A 64 -0.65 -0.97 -10.19
N VAL A 65 -0.95 -2.27 -10.27
CA VAL A 65 -1.92 -2.94 -9.37
C VAL A 65 -1.48 -2.92 -7.91
N VAL A 66 -0.18 -2.94 -7.64
CA VAL A 66 0.41 -3.05 -6.30
C VAL A 66 1.08 -1.74 -5.87
N HIS A 67 2.08 -1.28 -6.61
CA HIS A 67 2.93 -0.17 -6.17
C HIS A 67 2.25 1.19 -6.29
N VAL A 68 1.65 1.50 -7.44
CA VAL A 68 0.95 2.78 -7.64
C VAL A 68 -0.28 2.87 -6.74
N THR A 69 -1.11 1.82 -6.69
CA THR A 69 -2.30 1.82 -5.83
C THR A 69 -1.94 1.94 -4.34
N ALA A 70 -0.91 1.23 -3.86
CA ALA A 70 -0.44 1.35 -2.47
C ALA A 70 0.17 2.72 -2.18
N GLY A 71 1.02 3.23 -3.08
CA GLY A 71 1.69 4.52 -2.93
C GLY A 71 0.69 5.69 -2.91
N VAL A 72 -0.28 5.70 -3.83
CA VAL A 72 -1.35 6.71 -3.83
C VAL A 72 -2.21 6.59 -2.58
N SER A 73 -2.55 5.37 -2.15
CA SER A 73 -3.33 5.16 -0.92
C SER A 73 -2.60 5.66 0.33
N ALA A 74 -1.29 5.45 0.41
CA ALA A 74 -0.44 5.96 1.48
C ALA A 74 -0.40 7.49 1.50
N LEU A 75 -0.23 8.14 0.34
CA LEU A 75 -0.23 9.61 0.22
C LEU A 75 -1.59 10.21 0.60
N VAL A 76 -2.68 9.62 0.09
CA VAL A 76 -4.05 10.04 0.42
C VAL A 76 -4.26 9.91 1.92
N TRP A 77 -3.84 8.80 2.52
CA TRP A 77 -3.93 8.64 3.97
C TRP A 77 -3.14 9.69 4.74
N GLU A 78 -1.88 9.93 4.38
CA GLU A 78 -1.04 10.94 5.03
C GLU A 78 -1.68 12.33 4.95
N SER A 79 -2.33 12.67 3.83
CA SER A 79 -3.00 13.96 3.65
C SER A 79 -4.16 14.20 4.63
N PHE A 80 -4.77 13.14 5.17
CA PHE A 80 -5.82 13.25 6.19
C PHE A 80 -5.27 13.44 7.61
N TRP A 81 -3.97 13.19 7.84
CA TRP A 81 -3.35 13.30 9.15
C TRP A 81 -2.37 14.46 9.22
N GLU A 82 -2.26 15.04 10.40
CA GLU A 82 -1.20 16.00 10.67
C GLU A 82 0.16 15.30 10.62
N THR A 83 1.08 15.94 9.89
CA THR A 83 2.50 15.61 9.83
C THR A 83 3.07 15.30 11.23
N LYS A 84 3.99 14.32 11.30
CA LYS A 84 4.63 13.93 12.56
C LYS A 84 5.18 15.17 13.29
N ARG A 85 4.97 15.24 14.61
CA ARG A 85 5.42 16.37 15.43
C ARG A 85 6.93 16.56 15.26
N GLY A 86 7.33 17.74 14.80
CA GLY A 86 8.73 18.07 14.59
C GLY A 86 9.26 17.76 13.18
N PHE A 87 8.52 17.13 12.28
CA PHE A 87 8.92 17.05 10.87
C PHE A 87 8.65 18.41 10.18
N PRO A 88 9.54 18.88 9.29
CA PRO A 88 10.80 18.28 8.84
C PRO A 88 12.02 18.61 9.72
N LEU A 89 11.85 19.38 10.79
CA LEU A 89 12.92 19.98 11.59
C LEU A 89 13.65 19.02 12.55
N ARG A 90 13.07 17.87 12.88
CA ARG A 90 13.65 16.83 13.74
C ARG A 90 13.62 15.48 13.05
N TYR A 91 14.81 14.96 12.78
CA TYR A 91 15.01 13.60 12.28
C TYR A 91 14.96 12.59 13.44
N THR A 92 14.16 11.55 13.30
CA THR A 92 14.11 10.40 14.22
C THR A 92 14.69 9.18 13.52
N PRO A 93 15.91 8.72 13.88
CA PRO A 93 16.50 7.53 13.26
C PRO A 93 15.72 6.27 13.64
N PRO A 94 15.78 5.21 12.81
CA PRO A 94 15.24 3.91 13.18
C PRO A 94 15.93 3.38 14.44
N HIS A 95 15.15 2.85 15.39
CA HIS A 95 15.70 2.28 16.63
C HIS A 95 16.59 1.06 16.39
N ASN A 96 16.42 0.37 15.24
CA ASN A 96 17.25 -0.74 14.79
C ASN A 96 17.42 -0.72 13.25
N PRO A 97 18.50 -0.13 12.73
CA PRO A 97 18.76 -0.10 11.30
C PRO A 97 19.03 -1.49 10.71
N GLY A 98 19.57 -2.44 11.50
CA GLY A 98 19.82 -3.81 11.05
C GLY A 98 18.53 -4.54 10.66
N MET A 99 17.46 -4.37 11.44
CA MET A 99 16.14 -4.92 11.09
C MET A 99 15.51 -4.27 9.86
N THR A 100 15.83 -3.00 9.59
CA THR A 100 15.35 -2.29 8.39
C THR A 100 16.02 -2.86 7.14
N VAL A 101 17.35 -3.06 7.19
CA VAL A 101 18.12 -3.64 6.09
C VAL A 101 17.75 -5.11 5.86
N ALA A 102 17.48 -5.88 6.92
CA ALA A 102 17.08 -7.28 6.78
C ALA A 102 15.72 -7.46 6.07
N GLY A 103 14.85 -6.46 6.13
CA GLY A 103 13.55 -6.47 5.45
C GLY A 103 13.54 -5.79 4.08
N ALA A 104 14.63 -5.12 3.69
CA ALA A 104 14.79 -4.42 2.41
C ALA A 104 15.27 -5.39 1.31
#